data_AF-A0A8J8WIJ6-F1
#
_entry.id   AF-A0A8J8WIJ6-F1
#
_cell.length_a   1.000
_cell.length_b   1.000
_cell.length_c   1.000
_cell.angle_alpha   90.00
_cell.angle_beta   90.00
_cell.angle_gamma   90.00
#
_symmetry.space_group_name_H-M   'P 1'
#
loop_
_entity.id
_entity.type
_entity.pdbx_description
1 polymer ?
#
loop_
_entity_poly.entity_id
_entity_poly.type
_entity_poly.pdbx_seq_one_letter_code
_entity_poly.pdbx_strand_id
1 'polypeptide(L)'
;MARPTPALRQWLNLRRSLSSTHFHVQKCPANSSLSRAKLPTTATVTSDGDSCSRQFFHSGARTLAKARQSSAKPAPALQRKRRDLEAGRGAALPASGGRGTLDGKGFFMQAIEVDDELLVREFLESADSMYDAASADGLLPGIGLHTFKDVVVKIFRGMDGPPNPRMIQSISKDVDAVYRIGIVGCTVGPTTTEWLTTSCALAGARAAIVLIQARLVKWTHSTPQSKWTDAVKRFSDEGYPPAMMLHAKILGMRGQYQEAFELMEQRVLPFLTPTRRRPPLFNDITLDGSFESPYRLYALLHASYDDAFDSPESRRKADEATRVAALEYNDRMAMVEYASIMMNEKKLDDYEKAMTKAAMLGSKQAVLYIANFYYQVFHGRYPTLAERRDSTKPEGQTDKPSSETQDQPRSSNPYLLIVHWITSFFNQGIERETYRDLAKHWYTLGHTYRIPQASFMLALMAHEKGVALENNVFLEAECAYLLENQLIGPKFEELKDNWYNPHFVPRLSVQMLAVR
;
A
#
# COMPACT_ATOMS: atom_id res chain seq x y z
N MET A 1 -13.23 -21.49 -28.71
CA MET A 1 -12.24 -20.80 -27.85
C MET A 1 -12.54 -19.31 -27.90
N ALA A 2 -13.08 -18.73 -26.82
CA ALA A 2 -13.26 -17.29 -26.73
C ALA A 2 -11.94 -16.63 -26.32
N ARG A 3 -11.61 -15.45 -26.85
CA ARG A 3 -10.46 -14.67 -26.36
C ARG A 3 -10.84 -14.03 -25.01
N PRO A 4 -9.94 -13.95 -24.02
CA PRO A 4 -10.23 -13.26 -22.77
C PRO A 4 -10.62 -11.81 -23.03
N THR A 5 -11.71 -11.36 -22.41
CA THR A 5 -12.25 -10.01 -22.61
C THR A 5 -11.24 -8.94 -22.15
N PRO A 6 -11.27 -7.73 -22.74
CA PRO A 6 -10.35 -6.66 -22.34
C PRO A 6 -10.48 -6.31 -20.85
N ALA A 7 -11.67 -6.43 -20.27
CA ALA A 7 -11.92 -6.27 -18.83
C ALA A 7 -11.11 -7.27 -17.98
N LEU A 8 -11.08 -8.57 -18.34
CA LEU A 8 -10.29 -9.57 -17.61
C LEU A 8 -8.79 -9.23 -17.65
N ARG A 9 -8.26 -8.81 -18.80
CA ARG A 9 -6.86 -8.35 -18.91
C ARG A 9 -6.59 -7.06 -18.12
N GLN A 10 -7.58 -6.16 -18.01
CA GLN A 10 -7.49 -4.98 -17.16
C GLN A 10 -7.52 -5.34 -15.67
N TRP A 11 -8.31 -6.34 -15.26
CA TRP A 11 -8.37 -6.87 -13.89
C TRP A 11 -7.09 -7.60 -13.48
N LEU A 12 -6.51 -8.44 -14.35
CA LEU A 12 -5.21 -9.08 -14.12
C LEU A 12 -4.09 -8.05 -14.01
N ASN A 13 -4.05 -7.06 -14.91
CA ASN A 13 -3.13 -5.92 -14.81
C ASN A 13 -3.41 -5.03 -13.58
N LEU A 14 -4.65 -4.99 -13.08
CA LEU A 14 -5.01 -4.29 -11.85
C LEU A 14 -4.43 -5.02 -10.63
N ARG A 15 -4.67 -6.33 -10.47
CA ARG A 15 -4.06 -7.16 -9.41
C ARG A 15 -2.52 -7.05 -9.41
N ARG A 16 -1.91 -7.08 -10.61
CA ARG A 16 -0.47 -6.83 -10.79
C ARG A 16 -0.08 -5.40 -10.35
N SER A 17 -0.83 -4.36 -10.76
CA SER A 17 -0.55 -2.97 -10.34
C SER A 17 -0.69 -2.73 -8.83
N LEU A 18 -1.62 -3.43 -8.17
CA LEU A 18 -1.83 -3.36 -6.71
C LEU A 18 -0.81 -4.17 -5.90
N SER A 19 0.01 -4.98 -6.55
CA SER A 19 1.15 -5.70 -5.97
C SER A 19 2.50 -5.11 -6.38
N SER A 20 2.56 -4.30 -7.44
CA SER A 20 3.76 -3.59 -7.93
C SER A 20 3.79 -2.07 -7.68
N THR A 21 2.89 -1.53 -6.85
CA THR A 21 2.93 -0.10 -6.47
C THR A 21 4.24 0.26 -5.79
N HIS A 22 5.12 0.92 -6.56
CA HIS A 22 6.20 1.74 -6.05
C HIS A 22 5.62 2.77 -5.06
N PHE A 23 5.84 2.56 -3.76
CA PHE A 23 5.71 3.63 -2.79
C PHE A 23 6.92 4.54 -2.92
N HIS A 24 6.76 5.68 -3.57
CA HIS A 24 7.70 6.78 -3.43
C HIS A 24 7.69 7.18 -1.95
N VAL A 25 8.81 7.03 -1.26
CA VAL A 25 8.93 7.37 0.16
C VAL A 25 8.91 8.88 0.30
N GLN A 26 7.73 9.47 0.51
CA GLN A 26 7.55 10.87 0.85
C GLN A 26 6.95 10.98 2.26
N LYS A 27 7.57 11.84 3.07
CA LYS A 27 7.43 11.86 4.53
C LYS A 27 6.07 12.44 4.95
N CYS A 28 5.45 11.83 5.95
CA CYS A 28 4.50 12.53 6.83
C CYS A 28 5.26 12.89 8.12
N PRO A 29 5.34 14.18 8.51
CA PRO A 29 6.03 14.60 9.73
C PRO A 29 5.11 14.47 10.96
N ALA A 30 5.70 14.27 12.13
CA ALA A 30 5.06 14.60 13.40
C ALA A 30 5.37 16.08 13.73
N ASN A 31 4.30 16.87 13.87
CA ASN A 31 4.12 18.16 14.56
C ASN A 31 5.27 19.21 14.64
N SER A 32 4.92 20.41 14.14
CA SER A 32 5.20 21.75 14.70
C SER A 32 6.64 22.23 15.01
N SER A 33 7.16 23.12 14.15
CA SER A 33 7.62 24.48 14.51
C SER A 33 8.05 25.28 13.26
N LEU A 34 8.30 26.59 13.39
CA LEU A 34 8.35 27.55 12.27
C LEU A 34 9.76 28.05 11.89
N SER A 35 10.01 28.07 10.56
CA SER A 35 10.75 29.10 9.79
C SER A 35 12.14 29.60 10.25
N ARG A 36 13.16 29.46 9.38
CA ARG A 36 13.67 30.58 8.56
C ARG A 36 14.54 30.10 7.38
N ALA A 37 14.61 30.88 6.30
CA ALA A 37 15.30 30.54 5.04
C ALA A 37 16.71 31.14 4.91
N LYS A 38 17.51 30.61 3.96
CA LYS A 38 18.28 31.40 2.98
C LYS A 38 18.85 30.58 1.80
N LEU A 39 18.77 31.18 0.61
CA LEU A 39 19.48 30.88 -0.66
C LEU A 39 20.84 31.67 -0.68
N PRO A 40 21.71 31.72 -1.73
CA PRO A 40 21.49 31.40 -3.16
C PRO A 40 22.66 30.82 -4.03
N THR A 41 22.36 30.59 -5.34
CA THR A 41 23.28 30.68 -6.53
C THR A 41 24.42 29.63 -6.69
N THR A 42 25.01 29.37 -7.88
CA THR A 42 24.95 29.99 -9.24
C THR A 42 25.29 28.98 -10.36
N ALA A 43 24.69 29.12 -11.57
CA ALA A 43 25.30 29.16 -12.94
C ALA A 43 26.33 28.04 -13.43
N THR A 44 26.65 27.77 -14.71
CA THR A 44 26.27 28.21 -16.09
C THR A 44 26.91 27.29 -17.17
N VAL A 45 26.51 27.39 -18.46
CA VAL A 45 27.34 27.18 -19.70
C VAL A 45 27.85 25.74 -20.02
N THR A 46 28.10 25.22 -21.25
CA THR A 46 27.52 25.22 -22.64
C THR A 46 27.94 23.85 -23.30
N SER A 47 28.14 23.51 -24.60
CA SER A 47 28.03 24.12 -25.96
C SER A 47 28.17 23.03 -27.05
N ASP A 48 27.32 23.08 -28.09
CA ASP A 48 27.56 22.82 -29.54
C ASP A 48 28.16 21.48 -30.09
N GLY A 49 28.02 21.30 -31.42
CA GLY A 49 28.45 20.14 -32.25
C GLY A 49 27.30 19.18 -32.59
N ASP A 50 26.67 19.14 -33.78
CA ASP A 50 27.14 19.25 -35.17
C ASP A 50 28.11 18.09 -35.58
N SER A 51 27.98 17.38 -36.71
CA SER A 51 27.07 17.56 -37.87
C SER A 51 26.73 16.27 -38.67
N CYS A 52 26.03 16.47 -39.79
CA CYS A 52 25.28 15.53 -40.64
C CYS A 52 26.02 14.39 -41.38
N SER A 53 25.30 13.28 -41.64
CA SER A 53 25.10 12.64 -42.97
C SER A 53 24.00 11.55 -42.85
N ARG A 54 22.97 11.38 -43.70
CA ARG A 54 22.80 11.34 -45.18
C ARG A 54 23.51 10.13 -45.83
N GLN A 55 22.89 9.23 -46.59
CA GLN A 55 21.51 9.01 -47.10
C GLN A 55 21.23 7.48 -47.16
N PHE A 56 19.99 6.97 -47.03
CA PHE A 56 19.07 6.59 -48.13
C PHE A 56 19.73 6.04 -49.42
N PHE A 57 19.29 4.95 -50.07
CA PHE A 57 18.12 4.05 -49.90
C PHE A 57 18.62 2.58 -49.68
N HIS A 58 18.06 1.42 -50.08
CA HIS A 58 16.90 0.97 -50.90
C HIS A 58 16.35 -0.38 -50.37
N SER A 59 15.24 -0.87 -50.95
CA SER A 59 14.52 -2.08 -50.54
C SER A 59 14.87 -3.33 -51.37
N GLY A 60 15.00 -4.49 -50.72
CA GLY A 60 15.04 -5.82 -51.35
C GLY A 60 14.29 -6.85 -50.49
N ALA A 61 13.52 -7.75 -51.10
CA ALA A 61 12.55 -8.59 -50.40
C ALA A 61 12.83 -10.10 -50.49
N ARG A 62 12.47 -10.81 -49.42
CA ARG A 62 12.34 -12.29 -49.28
C ARG A 62 13.59 -13.15 -49.50
N THR A 63 14.02 -13.78 -48.41
CA THR A 63 14.19 -15.24 -48.41
C THR A 63 13.91 -15.82 -47.02
N LEU A 64 13.19 -16.93 -46.94
CA LEU A 64 12.79 -17.56 -45.68
C LEU A 64 13.81 -18.64 -45.30
N ALA A 65 14.70 -18.34 -44.35
CA ALA A 65 15.71 -19.26 -43.84
C ALA A 65 15.48 -19.55 -42.34
N LYS A 66 15.45 -20.84 -41.97
CA LYS A 66 15.30 -21.28 -40.57
C LYS A 66 16.58 -21.01 -39.77
N ALA A 67 16.69 -19.85 -39.14
CA ALA A 67 17.72 -19.59 -38.14
C ALA A 67 17.44 -20.40 -36.86
N ARG A 68 18.39 -21.25 -36.45
CA ARG A 68 18.39 -21.87 -35.11
C ARG A 68 18.40 -20.75 -34.07
N GLN A 69 17.58 -20.85 -33.03
CA GLN A 69 17.76 -20.05 -31.81
C GLN A 69 19.04 -20.50 -31.11
N SER A 70 20.16 -19.84 -31.41
CA SER A 70 21.28 -19.84 -30.49
C SER A 70 20.87 -19.07 -29.23
N SER A 71 21.05 -19.67 -28.07
CA SER A 71 20.86 -19.01 -26.78
C SER A 71 21.99 -18.00 -26.58
N ALA A 72 21.81 -16.81 -27.16
CA ALA A 72 22.72 -15.69 -27.02
C ALA A 72 22.99 -15.44 -25.54
N LYS A 73 24.24 -15.68 -25.10
CA LYS A 73 24.64 -15.52 -23.70
C LYS A 73 24.27 -14.08 -23.28
N PRO A 74 23.54 -13.88 -22.17
CA PRO A 74 23.06 -12.56 -21.78
C PRO A 74 24.24 -11.58 -21.67
N ALA A 75 24.03 -10.31 -22.02
CA ALA A 75 25.11 -9.34 -22.16
C ALA A 75 26.04 -9.30 -20.92
N PRO A 76 27.36 -9.04 -21.06
CA PRO A 76 28.29 -9.09 -19.94
C PRO A 76 27.90 -8.21 -18.74
N ALA A 77 27.22 -7.09 -18.97
CA ALA A 77 26.66 -6.24 -17.91
C ALA A 77 25.53 -6.93 -17.11
N LEU A 78 24.67 -7.70 -17.77
CA LEU A 78 23.64 -8.53 -17.10
C LEU A 78 24.28 -9.71 -16.36
N GLN A 79 25.35 -10.32 -16.91
CA GLN A 79 26.11 -11.36 -16.21
C GLN A 79 26.85 -10.81 -14.98
N ARG A 80 27.42 -9.60 -15.04
CA ARG A 80 27.99 -8.91 -13.87
C ARG A 80 26.89 -8.62 -12.85
N LYS A 81 25.83 -7.90 -13.22
CA LYS A 81 24.71 -7.57 -12.31
C LYS A 81 24.10 -8.82 -11.66
N ARG A 82 23.98 -9.93 -12.41
CA ARG A 82 23.57 -11.23 -11.88
C ARG A 82 24.59 -11.81 -10.89
N ARG A 83 25.87 -11.86 -11.24
CA ARG A 83 26.95 -12.34 -10.34
C ARG A 83 27.11 -11.48 -9.08
N ASP A 84 26.88 -10.17 -9.17
CA ASP A 84 26.97 -9.27 -8.02
C ASP A 84 25.72 -9.40 -7.10
N LEU A 85 24.53 -9.66 -7.66
CA LEU A 85 23.37 -10.11 -6.89
C LEU A 85 23.61 -11.47 -6.23
N GLU A 86 24.11 -12.46 -6.97
CA GLU A 86 24.47 -13.80 -6.47
C GLU A 86 25.60 -13.75 -5.42
N ALA A 87 26.51 -12.78 -5.50
CA ALA A 87 27.57 -12.52 -4.51
C ALA A 87 27.15 -11.58 -3.37
N GLY A 88 25.88 -11.15 -3.31
CA GLY A 88 25.35 -10.25 -2.27
C GLY A 88 25.82 -8.79 -2.36
N ARG A 89 26.57 -8.40 -3.40
CA ARG A 89 26.89 -7.01 -3.74
C ARG A 89 25.73 -6.33 -4.49
N GLY A 90 24.53 -6.43 -3.92
CA GLY A 90 23.40 -5.61 -4.32
C GLY A 90 23.69 -4.13 -4.05
N ALA A 91 23.06 -3.23 -4.81
CA ALA A 91 23.08 -1.81 -4.46
C ALA A 91 22.42 -1.61 -3.09
N ALA A 92 23.06 -0.83 -2.21
CA ALA A 92 22.53 -0.56 -0.87
C ALA A 92 21.15 0.11 -0.97
N LEU A 93 20.16 -0.45 -0.27
CA LEU A 93 18.78 0.05 -0.30
C LEU A 93 18.55 1.03 0.86
N PRO A 94 17.72 2.08 0.70
CA PRO A 94 17.34 2.93 1.82
C PRO A 94 16.51 2.15 2.83
N ALA A 95 16.82 2.27 4.12
CA ALA A 95 16.05 1.65 5.19
C ALA A 95 14.70 2.35 5.41
N SER A 96 13.84 1.76 6.26
CA SER A 96 12.52 2.32 6.56
C SER A 96 12.62 3.76 7.09
N GLY A 97 11.72 4.64 6.64
CA GLY A 97 11.79 6.09 6.92
C GLY A 97 12.90 6.86 6.20
N GLY A 98 13.74 6.20 5.39
CA GLY A 98 14.77 6.84 4.57
C GLY A 98 16.01 7.32 5.33
N ARG A 99 16.32 6.72 6.49
CA ARG A 99 17.57 6.96 7.24
C ARG A 99 18.38 5.66 7.34
N GLY A 100 19.58 5.66 6.76
CA GLY A 100 20.49 4.51 6.74
C GLY A 100 20.22 3.50 5.63
N THR A 101 21.09 2.49 5.57
CA THR A 101 21.20 1.56 4.44
C THR A 101 21.03 0.10 4.83
N LEU A 102 20.43 -0.66 3.92
CA LEU A 102 20.27 -2.11 3.98
C LEU A 102 21.18 -2.82 2.97
N ASP A 103 21.67 -4.01 3.31
CA ASP A 103 22.42 -4.88 2.40
C ASP A 103 21.51 -5.54 1.34
N GLY A 104 22.13 -6.23 0.37
CA GLY A 104 21.41 -7.01 -0.65
C GLY A 104 20.57 -8.19 -0.13
N LYS A 105 20.48 -8.39 1.18
CA LYS A 105 19.68 -9.41 1.88
C LYS A 105 18.66 -8.77 2.84
N GLY A 106 18.56 -7.43 2.87
CA GLY A 106 17.57 -6.66 3.64
C GLY A 106 17.97 -6.32 5.08
N PHE A 107 19.21 -6.59 5.51
CA PHE A 107 19.69 -6.31 6.88
C PHE A 107 20.27 -4.90 6.98
N PHE A 108 20.02 -4.19 8.09
CA PHE A 108 20.55 -2.86 8.35
C PHE A 108 22.07 -2.92 8.56
N MET A 109 22.81 -2.01 7.91
CA MET A 109 24.29 -2.04 7.90
C MET A 109 24.96 -0.85 8.56
N GLN A 110 24.21 0.19 8.95
CA GLN A 110 24.78 1.37 9.57
C GLN A 110 25.05 1.12 11.06
N ALA A 111 26.15 1.66 11.57
CA ALA A 111 26.27 1.92 13.00
C ALA A 111 25.29 3.05 13.40
N ILE A 112 24.78 2.99 14.63
CA ILE A 112 24.08 4.10 15.27
C ILE A 112 24.86 4.53 16.51
N GLU A 113 25.06 5.84 16.63
CA GLU A 113 25.57 6.49 17.84
C GLU A 113 24.35 6.83 18.71
N VAL A 114 24.39 6.46 19.98
CA VAL A 114 23.24 6.54 20.90
C VAL A 114 23.71 7.00 22.27
N ASP A 115 23.05 8.03 22.82
CA ASP A 115 23.16 8.41 24.23
C ASP A 115 22.34 7.40 25.06
N ASP A 116 23.01 6.36 25.58
CA ASP A 116 22.35 5.26 26.28
C ASP A 116 21.90 5.66 27.69
N GLU A 117 22.61 6.60 28.35
CA GLU A 117 22.15 7.19 29.61
C GLU A 117 20.84 7.97 29.42
N LEU A 118 20.72 8.76 28.35
CA LEU A 118 19.49 9.46 27.99
C LEU A 118 18.35 8.48 27.70
N LEU A 119 18.54 7.50 26.80
CA LEU A 119 17.48 6.55 26.45
C LEU A 119 17.06 5.69 27.64
N VAL A 120 18.00 5.27 28.50
CA VAL A 120 17.67 4.53 29.73
C VAL A 120 16.89 5.40 30.71
N ARG A 121 17.21 6.69 30.84
CA ARG A 121 16.45 7.62 31.70
C ARG A 121 15.03 7.84 31.18
N GLU A 122 14.88 8.26 29.92
CA GLU A 122 13.57 8.53 29.31
C GLU A 122 12.66 7.28 29.29
N PHE A 123 13.25 6.11 29.04
CA PHE A 123 12.52 4.85 29.15
C PHE A 123 12.09 4.57 30.60
N LEU A 124 12.98 4.68 31.59
CA LEU A 124 12.63 4.36 32.99
C LEU A 124 11.55 5.28 33.57
N GLU A 125 11.44 6.52 33.10
CA GLU A 125 10.36 7.45 33.44
C GLU A 125 8.98 7.02 32.89
N SER A 126 8.93 6.32 31.75
CA SER A 126 7.69 5.88 31.08
C SER A 126 7.40 4.37 31.16
N ALA A 127 8.38 3.57 31.60
CA ALA A 127 8.39 2.12 31.44
C ALA A 127 7.21 1.37 32.06
N ASP A 128 6.67 1.84 33.20
CA ASP A 128 5.51 1.21 33.84
C ASP A 128 4.25 1.41 33.00
N SER A 129 3.99 2.64 32.53
CA SER A 129 2.86 2.92 31.63
C SER A 129 3.00 2.23 30.27
N MET A 130 4.22 2.05 29.76
CA MET A 130 4.47 1.30 28.53
C MET A 130 4.20 -0.20 28.72
N TYR A 131 4.63 -0.76 29.86
CA TYR A 131 4.38 -2.16 30.21
C TYR A 131 2.89 -2.43 30.39
N ASP A 132 2.18 -1.62 31.19
CA ASP A 132 0.75 -1.83 31.47
C ASP A 132 -0.10 -1.77 30.19
N ALA A 133 0.18 -0.82 29.29
CA ALA A 133 -0.47 -0.74 27.99
C ALA A 133 -0.17 -1.97 27.12
N ALA A 134 1.10 -2.36 26.99
CA ALA A 134 1.50 -3.52 26.19
C ALA A 134 1.03 -4.87 26.78
N SER A 135 0.83 -4.95 28.10
CA SER A 135 0.23 -6.09 28.78
C SER A 135 -1.28 -6.15 28.58
N ALA A 136 -1.99 -5.02 28.63
CA ALA A 136 -3.42 -4.93 28.32
C ALA A 136 -3.72 -5.30 26.85
N ASP A 137 -2.88 -4.88 25.91
CA ASP A 137 -2.95 -5.28 24.49
C ASP A 137 -2.46 -6.71 24.22
N GLY A 138 -1.98 -7.44 25.24
CA GLY A 138 -1.54 -8.83 25.12
C GLY A 138 -0.23 -9.02 24.34
N LEU A 139 0.61 -7.98 24.23
CA LEU A 139 1.88 -8.00 23.50
C LEU A 139 3.02 -8.66 24.30
N LEU A 140 2.90 -8.71 25.63
CA LEU A 140 3.92 -9.22 26.55
C LEU A 140 3.48 -10.49 27.33
N PRO A 141 2.96 -11.55 26.66
CA PRO A 141 2.45 -12.73 27.36
C PRO A 141 3.56 -13.45 28.14
N GLY A 142 3.33 -13.65 29.45
CA GLY A 142 4.26 -14.34 30.35
C GLY A 142 5.52 -13.54 30.72
N ILE A 143 5.61 -12.26 30.35
CA ILE A 143 6.76 -11.39 30.65
C ILE A 143 6.38 -10.45 31.79
N GLY A 144 7.12 -10.49 32.89
CA GLY A 144 6.91 -9.58 34.03
C GLY A 144 7.59 -8.22 33.84
N LEU A 145 7.05 -7.19 34.50
CA LEU A 145 7.53 -5.81 34.47
C LEU A 145 9.05 -5.66 34.70
N HIS A 146 9.61 -6.39 35.68
CA HIS A 146 11.04 -6.36 35.96
C HIS A 146 11.87 -6.91 34.78
N THR A 147 11.43 -8.01 34.17
CA THR A 147 12.05 -8.60 32.97
C THR A 147 11.94 -7.67 31.77
N PHE A 148 10.80 -6.99 31.60
CA PHE A 148 10.62 -5.98 30.57
C PHE A 148 11.63 -4.83 30.74
N LYS A 149 11.73 -4.21 31.92
CA LYS A 149 12.70 -3.13 32.19
C LYS A 149 14.15 -3.57 32.01
N ASP A 150 14.53 -4.72 32.57
CA ASP A 150 15.89 -5.27 32.49
C ASP A 150 16.33 -5.53 31.03
N VAL A 151 15.47 -6.15 30.21
CA VAL A 151 15.76 -6.44 28.81
C VAL A 151 15.88 -5.15 27.98
N VAL A 152 14.99 -4.17 28.17
CA VAL A 152 15.06 -2.90 27.43
C VAL A 152 16.33 -2.12 27.79
N VAL A 153 16.67 -2.01 29.07
CA VAL A 153 17.90 -1.33 29.53
C VAL A 153 19.16 -2.01 28.98
N LYS A 154 19.18 -3.35 28.91
CA LYS A 154 20.27 -4.12 28.27
C LYS A 154 20.34 -3.90 26.75
N ILE A 155 19.19 -3.75 26.07
CA ILE A 155 19.16 -3.44 24.64
C ILE A 155 19.76 -2.04 24.39
N PHE A 156 19.34 -1.00 25.12
CA PHE A 156 19.88 0.37 24.91
C PHE A 156 21.38 0.46 25.18
N ARG A 157 21.86 -0.07 26.31
CA ARG A 157 23.30 -0.15 26.65
C ARG A 157 24.13 -0.97 25.66
N GLY A 158 23.48 -1.81 24.86
CA GLY A 158 24.09 -2.62 23.81
C GLY A 158 23.79 -2.14 22.38
N MET A 159 23.18 -0.96 22.22
CA MET A 159 22.69 -0.45 20.94
C MET A 159 23.74 0.35 20.14
N ASP A 160 24.73 0.91 20.82
CA ASP A 160 25.80 1.68 20.17
C ASP A 160 26.59 0.82 19.17
N GLY A 161 26.93 1.43 18.03
CA GLY A 161 27.61 0.76 16.93
C GLY A 161 26.69 -0.05 15.99
N PRO A 162 27.24 -1.04 15.26
CA PRO A 162 26.49 -1.81 14.25
C PRO A 162 25.64 -2.94 14.87
N PRO A 163 24.59 -3.43 14.15
CA PRO A 163 23.70 -4.48 14.65
C PRO A 163 24.42 -5.73 15.18
N ASN A 164 24.19 -6.02 16.47
CA ASN A 164 25.00 -6.94 17.25
C ASN A 164 24.20 -8.18 17.72
N PRO A 165 24.27 -9.32 17.00
CA PRO A 165 23.55 -10.53 17.39
C PRO A 165 24.09 -11.18 18.67
N ARG A 166 25.38 -10.99 19.00
CA ARG A 166 25.99 -11.56 20.22
C ARG A 166 25.44 -10.88 21.48
N MET A 167 25.17 -9.58 21.40
CA MET A 167 24.51 -8.83 22.48
C MET A 167 23.11 -9.39 22.74
N ILE A 168 22.27 -9.53 21.71
CA ILE A 168 20.92 -10.11 21.84
C ILE A 168 20.95 -11.53 22.44
N GLN A 169 21.92 -12.37 22.02
CA GLN A 169 22.13 -13.72 22.55
C GLN A 169 22.65 -13.76 24.00
N SER A 170 23.28 -12.68 24.48
CA SER A 170 23.73 -12.56 25.88
C SER A 170 22.62 -12.09 26.83
N ILE A 171 21.57 -11.43 26.31
CA ILE A 171 20.39 -11.03 27.10
C ILE A 171 19.54 -12.26 27.45
N SER A 172 19.23 -13.12 26.47
CA SER A 172 18.39 -14.30 26.69
C SER A 172 18.60 -15.37 25.61
N LYS A 173 18.26 -16.62 25.97
CA LYS A 173 18.14 -17.73 25.03
C LYS A 173 16.86 -17.64 24.18
N ASP A 174 15.78 -17.04 24.70
CA ASP A 174 14.58 -16.73 23.91
C ASP A 174 14.78 -15.38 23.20
N VAL A 175 15.40 -15.44 22.02
CA VAL A 175 15.60 -14.27 21.15
C VAL A 175 14.30 -13.75 20.54
N ASP A 176 13.22 -14.54 20.49
CA ASP A 176 11.89 -14.04 20.10
C ASP A 176 11.30 -13.18 21.24
N ALA A 177 11.51 -13.52 22.52
CA ALA A 177 11.11 -12.67 23.65
C ALA A 177 11.88 -11.35 23.68
N VAL A 178 13.19 -11.37 23.45
CA VAL A 178 14.00 -10.14 23.36
C VAL A 178 13.50 -9.25 22.22
N TYR A 179 13.12 -9.84 21.08
CA TYR A 179 12.52 -9.08 19.98
C TYR A 179 11.12 -8.52 20.33
N ARG A 180 10.25 -9.30 20.99
CA ARG A 180 8.94 -8.80 21.45
C ARG A 180 9.08 -7.61 22.40
N ILE A 181 9.95 -7.74 23.41
CA ILE A 181 10.20 -6.68 24.40
C ILE A 181 10.82 -5.45 23.73
N GLY A 182 11.83 -5.62 22.88
CA GLY A 182 12.50 -4.51 22.21
C GLY A 182 11.58 -3.73 21.26
N ILE A 183 10.64 -4.39 20.58
CA ILE A 183 9.67 -3.70 19.72
C ILE A 183 8.68 -2.84 20.52
N VAL A 184 8.38 -3.23 21.75
CA VAL A 184 7.57 -2.41 22.68
C VAL A 184 8.40 -1.28 23.32
N GLY A 185 9.62 -1.57 23.79
CA GLY A 185 10.40 -0.64 24.63
C GLY A 185 11.44 0.23 23.91
N CYS A 186 11.91 -0.14 22.71
CA CYS A 186 13.07 0.48 22.05
C CYS A 186 12.76 1.22 20.75
N THR A 187 11.47 1.35 20.38
CA THR A 187 10.99 1.90 19.10
C THR A 187 10.96 3.44 19.06
N VAL A 188 11.93 4.09 19.72
CA VAL A 188 12.12 5.54 19.81
C VAL A 188 12.30 6.20 18.43
N GLY A 189 12.77 5.45 17.42
CA GLY A 189 12.80 5.91 16.03
C GLY A 189 12.89 4.80 15.00
N PRO A 190 12.76 5.13 13.69
CA PRO A 190 12.85 4.14 12.62
C PRO A 190 14.23 3.47 12.60
N THR A 191 15.30 4.21 12.88
CA THR A 191 16.67 3.68 12.81
C THR A 191 16.98 2.71 13.96
N THR A 192 16.51 2.97 15.20
CA THR A 192 16.64 2.01 16.31
C THR A 192 15.80 0.76 16.06
N THR A 193 14.62 0.92 15.44
CA THR A 193 13.75 -0.19 15.04
C THR A 193 14.43 -1.11 14.00
N GLU A 194 15.00 -0.54 12.93
CA GLU A 194 15.70 -1.32 11.89
C GLU A 194 16.99 -1.98 12.43
N TRP A 195 17.71 -1.31 13.34
CA TRP A 195 18.85 -1.89 14.06
C TRP A 195 18.41 -3.08 14.91
N LEU A 196 17.35 -2.94 15.72
CA LEU A 196 16.82 -4.00 16.58
C LEU A 196 16.34 -5.20 15.77
N THR A 197 15.51 -4.98 14.75
CA THR A 197 15.03 -6.05 13.85
C THR A 197 16.21 -6.77 13.20
N THR A 198 17.27 -6.05 12.82
CA THR A 198 18.49 -6.64 12.28
C THR A 198 19.25 -7.46 13.33
N SER A 199 19.55 -6.91 14.50
CA SER A 199 20.25 -7.59 15.59
C SER A 199 19.53 -8.87 16.02
N CYS A 200 18.21 -8.81 16.19
CA CYS A 200 17.38 -9.96 16.55
C CYS A 200 17.30 -11.00 15.41
N ALA A 201 17.16 -10.58 14.14
CA ALA A 201 17.14 -11.52 13.01
C ALA A 201 18.49 -12.25 12.83
N LEU A 202 19.61 -11.52 13.00
CA LEU A 202 20.95 -12.10 12.99
C LEU A 202 21.20 -13.04 14.18
N ALA A 203 20.57 -12.78 15.33
CA ALA A 203 20.60 -13.62 16.52
C ALA A 203 19.76 -14.90 16.43
N GLY A 204 18.76 -14.93 15.54
CA GLY A 204 17.91 -16.10 15.26
C GLY A 204 16.40 -15.90 15.44
N ALA A 205 15.93 -14.70 15.79
CA ALA A 205 14.51 -14.44 16.06
C ALA A 205 13.63 -14.64 14.81
N ARG A 206 12.65 -15.54 14.92
CA ARG A 206 11.81 -16.02 13.80
C ARG A 206 10.98 -14.89 13.20
N ALA A 207 10.35 -14.08 14.05
CA ALA A 207 9.54 -12.94 13.62
C ALA A 207 10.38 -11.90 12.84
N ALA A 208 11.60 -11.62 13.31
CA ALA A 208 12.50 -10.65 12.68
C ALA A 208 13.07 -11.17 11.34
N ILE A 209 13.49 -12.43 11.26
CA ILE A 209 13.92 -13.07 10.01
C ILE A 209 12.80 -13.04 8.96
N VAL A 210 11.59 -13.45 9.35
CA VAL A 210 10.42 -13.48 8.48
C VAL A 210 10.07 -12.07 7.99
N LEU A 211 10.11 -11.06 8.86
CA LEU A 211 9.88 -9.66 8.49
C LEU A 211 10.91 -9.12 7.49
N ILE A 212 12.20 -9.39 7.69
CA ILE A 212 13.26 -8.96 6.75
C ILE A 212 13.09 -9.65 5.39
N GLN A 213 12.84 -10.96 5.36
CA GLN A 213 12.65 -11.69 4.11
C GLN A 213 11.34 -11.28 3.39
N ALA A 214 10.29 -10.90 4.12
CA ALA A 214 9.06 -10.34 3.55
C ALA A 214 9.34 -9.05 2.75
N ARG A 215 10.06 -8.12 3.38
CA ARG A 215 10.46 -6.83 2.80
C ARG A 215 11.37 -7.05 1.59
N LEU A 216 12.36 -7.94 1.69
CA LEU A 216 13.26 -8.28 0.60
C LEU A 216 12.49 -8.81 -0.63
N VAL A 217 11.63 -9.82 -0.46
CA VAL A 217 10.78 -10.38 -1.55
C VAL A 217 9.88 -9.31 -2.17
N LYS A 218 9.32 -8.40 -1.35
CA LYS A 218 8.48 -7.29 -1.78
C LYS A 218 9.24 -6.22 -2.58
N TRP A 219 10.53 -6.00 -2.30
CA TRP A 219 11.36 -5.02 -3.00
C TRP A 219 12.04 -5.58 -4.25
N THR A 220 12.54 -6.82 -4.22
CA THR A 220 13.24 -7.41 -5.37
C THR A 220 12.29 -8.00 -6.41
N HIS A 221 11.02 -8.23 -6.04
CA HIS A 221 10.04 -9.01 -6.81
C HIS A 221 10.59 -10.37 -7.28
N SER A 222 11.50 -10.95 -6.51
CA SER A 222 12.18 -12.22 -6.80
C SER A 222 12.20 -13.11 -5.56
N THR A 223 12.46 -14.41 -5.73
CA THR A 223 12.68 -15.31 -4.58
C THR A 223 14.19 -15.42 -4.30
N PRO A 224 14.73 -14.72 -3.29
CA PRO A 224 16.14 -14.84 -2.93
C PRO A 224 16.42 -16.28 -2.48
N GLN A 225 17.54 -16.85 -2.94
CA GLN A 225 18.04 -18.14 -2.44
C GLN A 225 19.14 -17.82 -1.42
N SER A 226 18.85 -18.08 -0.14
CA SER A 226 19.75 -17.77 0.97
C SER A 226 19.39 -18.60 2.20
N LYS A 227 20.34 -18.75 3.13
CA LYS A 227 20.11 -19.40 4.43
C LYS A 227 18.91 -18.83 5.21
N TRP A 228 18.51 -17.58 4.95
CA TRP A 228 17.36 -16.93 5.58
C TRP A 228 16.05 -17.37 4.92
N THR A 229 16.05 -17.58 3.61
CA THR A 229 14.94 -18.20 2.87
C THR A 229 14.73 -19.65 3.33
N ASP A 230 15.82 -20.37 3.56
CA ASP A 230 15.79 -21.75 4.07
C ASP A 230 15.31 -21.81 5.53
N ALA A 231 15.67 -20.81 6.34
CA ALA A 231 15.13 -20.62 7.68
C ALA A 231 13.62 -20.32 7.65
N VAL A 232 13.13 -19.49 6.72
CA VAL A 232 11.68 -19.27 6.53
C VAL A 232 10.96 -20.57 6.16
N LYS A 233 11.53 -21.41 5.28
CA LYS A 233 10.95 -22.74 5.02
C LYS A 233 10.90 -23.58 6.31
N ARG A 234 12.02 -23.69 7.04
CA ARG A 234 12.05 -24.42 8.31
C ARG A 234 11.00 -23.95 9.31
N PHE A 235 10.84 -22.64 9.49
CA PHE A 235 9.84 -22.08 10.41
C PHE A 235 8.41 -22.39 9.93
N SER A 236 8.16 -22.46 8.62
CA SER A 236 6.89 -22.93 8.04
C SER A 236 6.66 -24.42 8.33
N ASP A 237 7.69 -25.26 8.20
CA ASP A 237 7.62 -26.70 8.51
C ASP A 237 7.31 -26.90 10.02
N GLU A 238 8.05 -26.19 10.89
CA GLU A 238 7.96 -26.12 12.36
C GLU A 238 6.62 -25.54 12.89
N GLY A 239 5.73 -25.02 12.04
CA GLY A 239 4.38 -24.58 12.44
C GLY A 239 4.17 -23.07 12.61
N TYR A 240 5.14 -22.22 12.29
CA TYR A 240 5.06 -20.77 12.54
C TYR A 240 4.25 -20.03 11.45
N PRO A 241 3.05 -19.48 11.75
CA PRO A 241 2.12 -19.04 10.69
C PRO A 241 2.61 -17.89 9.78
N PRO A 242 3.32 -16.85 10.28
CA PRO A 242 3.91 -15.83 9.41
C PRO A 242 4.95 -16.39 8.43
N ALA A 243 5.67 -17.46 8.80
CA ALA A 243 6.59 -18.13 7.90
C ALA A 243 5.86 -18.97 6.84
N MET A 244 4.75 -19.63 7.19
CA MET A 244 3.90 -20.34 6.21
C MET A 244 3.37 -19.40 5.14
N MET A 245 2.87 -18.23 5.54
CA MET A 245 2.42 -17.17 4.62
C MET A 245 3.51 -16.74 3.64
N LEU A 246 4.71 -16.42 4.13
CA LEU A 246 5.83 -16.05 3.27
C LEU A 246 6.31 -17.23 2.41
N HIS A 247 6.29 -18.46 2.93
CA HIS A 247 6.70 -19.64 2.18
C HIS A 247 5.72 -19.94 1.02
N ALA A 248 4.41 -19.89 1.26
CA ALA A 248 3.39 -20.04 0.22
C ALA A 248 3.55 -18.98 -0.89
N LYS A 249 3.84 -17.73 -0.52
CA LYS A 249 4.15 -16.65 -1.48
C LYS A 249 5.40 -16.94 -2.31
N ILE A 250 6.47 -17.43 -1.68
CA ILE A 250 7.72 -17.81 -2.35
C ILE A 250 7.51 -19.01 -3.29
N LEU A 251 6.70 -20.00 -2.91
CA LEU A 251 6.34 -21.15 -3.75
C LEU A 251 5.55 -20.69 -4.98
N GLY A 252 4.53 -19.85 -4.81
CA GLY A 252 3.78 -19.25 -5.91
C GLY A 252 4.66 -18.45 -6.87
N MET A 253 5.59 -17.63 -6.35
CA MET A 253 6.57 -16.90 -7.16
C MET A 253 7.59 -17.79 -7.90
N ARG A 254 7.70 -19.07 -7.55
CA ARG A 254 8.49 -20.08 -8.27
C ARG A 254 7.66 -20.91 -9.25
N GLY A 255 6.34 -20.70 -9.31
CA GLY A 255 5.40 -21.53 -10.05
C GLY A 255 5.07 -22.87 -9.37
N GLN A 256 5.52 -23.08 -8.13
CA GLN A 256 5.23 -24.26 -7.30
C GLN A 256 3.82 -24.15 -6.68
N TYR A 257 2.82 -23.91 -7.52
CA TYR A 257 1.47 -23.56 -7.07
C TYR A 257 0.76 -24.66 -6.28
N GLN A 258 0.98 -25.94 -6.60
CA GLN A 258 0.37 -27.05 -5.88
C GLN A 258 0.83 -27.08 -4.40
N GLU A 259 2.13 -26.96 -4.16
CA GLU A 259 2.70 -26.84 -2.81
C GLU A 259 2.19 -25.58 -2.08
N ALA A 260 2.02 -24.47 -2.81
CA ALA A 260 1.48 -23.22 -2.25
C ALA A 260 -0.01 -23.33 -1.86
N PHE A 261 -0.84 -23.98 -2.69
CA PHE A 261 -2.25 -24.24 -2.38
C PHE A 261 -2.38 -25.20 -1.21
N GLU A 262 -1.65 -26.31 -1.21
CA GLU A 262 -1.63 -27.28 -0.10
C GLU A 262 -1.24 -26.63 1.24
N LEU A 263 -0.16 -25.84 1.25
CA LEU A 263 0.28 -25.12 2.44
C LEU A 263 -0.79 -24.13 2.95
N MET A 264 -1.48 -23.42 2.05
CA MET A 264 -2.55 -22.48 2.43
C MET A 264 -3.80 -23.22 2.92
N GLU A 265 -4.33 -24.15 2.12
CA GLU A 265 -5.61 -24.84 2.37
C GLU A 265 -5.54 -25.79 3.58
N GLN A 266 -4.41 -26.48 3.80
CA GLN A 266 -4.27 -27.41 4.93
C GLN A 266 -3.66 -26.78 6.20
N ARG A 267 -2.71 -25.82 6.07
CA ARG A 267 -1.90 -25.36 7.23
C ARG A 267 -2.03 -23.87 7.56
N VAL A 268 -2.67 -23.04 6.74
CA VAL A 268 -2.90 -21.61 7.06
C VAL A 268 -4.37 -21.32 7.30
N LEU A 269 -5.23 -21.54 6.31
CA LEU A 269 -6.65 -21.16 6.40
C LEU A 269 -7.41 -21.83 7.56
N PRO A 270 -7.17 -23.11 7.93
CA PRO A 270 -7.85 -23.75 9.08
C PRO A 270 -7.51 -23.16 10.45
N PHE A 271 -6.43 -22.39 10.58
CA PHE A 271 -6.06 -21.70 11.83
C PHE A 271 -6.74 -20.34 11.98
N LEU A 272 -7.49 -19.88 10.97
CA LEU A 272 -8.10 -18.54 10.95
C LEU A 272 -9.54 -18.60 11.45
N THR A 273 -9.80 -17.88 12.54
CA THR A 273 -11.17 -17.55 12.95
C THR A 273 -11.60 -16.27 12.23
N PRO A 274 -12.78 -16.23 11.55
CA PRO A 274 -13.31 -15.01 10.95
C PRO A 274 -13.44 -13.87 11.96
N THR A 275 -12.60 -12.84 11.81
CA THR A 275 -12.60 -11.66 12.70
C THR A 275 -12.56 -10.36 11.92
N ARG A 276 -13.48 -9.46 12.28
CA ARG A 276 -13.52 -8.06 11.83
C ARG A 276 -12.63 -7.13 12.65
N ARG A 277 -12.10 -7.61 13.79
CA ARG A 277 -11.13 -6.91 14.64
C ARG A 277 -9.71 -7.35 14.25
N ARG A 278 -8.78 -6.41 14.23
CA ARG A 278 -7.37 -6.70 14.02
C ARG A 278 -6.78 -7.46 15.23
N PRO A 279 -6.01 -8.53 15.03
CA PRO A 279 -5.28 -9.18 16.12
C PRO A 279 -4.14 -8.30 16.68
N PRO A 280 -3.69 -8.51 17.93
CA PRO A 280 -2.48 -7.89 18.48
C PRO A 280 -1.22 -8.22 17.67
N LEU A 281 -0.22 -7.33 17.69
CA LEU A 281 0.94 -7.36 16.78
C LEU A 281 1.64 -8.73 16.63
N PHE A 282 1.87 -9.45 17.73
CA PHE A 282 2.56 -10.75 17.70
C PHE A 282 1.63 -11.95 17.42
N ASN A 283 0.32 -11.72 17.42
CA ASN A 283 -0.71 -12.66 16.95
C ASN A 283 -1.17 -12.33 15.51
N ASP A 284 -0.75 -11.19 14.95
CA ASP A 284 -1.01 -10.80 13.56
C ASP A 284 -0.12 -11.60 12.61
N ILE A 285 -0.72 -12.61 11.96
CA ILE A 285 -0.08 -13.41 10.92
C ILE A 285 0.50 -12.57 9.77
N THR A 286 0.00 -11.34 9.57
CA THR A 286 0.48 -10.41 8.54
C THR A 286 1.65 -9.52 8.97
N LEU A 287 2.11 -9.62 10.23
CA LEU A 287 3.15 -8.79 10.86
C LEU A 287 2.96 -7.29 10.57
N ASP A 288 1.92 -6.71 11.17
CA ASP A 288 1.47 -5.33 10.93
C ASP A 288 1.11 -5.02 9.45
N GLY A 289 0.58 -5.99 8.71
CA GLY A 289 0.29 -5.81 7.28
C GLY A 289 1.55 -5.66 6.41
N SER A 290 2.70 -6.16 6.89
CA SER A 290 3.90 -6.37 6.07
C SER A 290 3.62 -7.35 4.93
N PHE A 291 2.77 -8.35 5.19
CA PHE A 291 2.19 -9.28 4.24
C PHE A 291 0.78 -8.86 3.77
N GLU A 292 0.32 -9.46 2.68
CA GLU A 292 -1.10 -9.57 2.36
C GLU A 292 -1.83 -10.44 3.40
N SER A 293 -3.15 -10.25 3.60
CA SER A 293 -3.92 -11.16 4.45
C SER A 293 -3.98 -12.58 3.88
N PRO A 294 -4.21 -13.64 4.69
CA PRO A 294 -4.18 -15.02 4.20
C PRO A 294 -5.14 -15.31 3.04
N TYR A 295 -6.40 -14.86 3.15
CA TYR A 295 -7.37 -15.03 2.06
C TYR A 295 -7.01 -14.18 0.83
N ARG A 296 -6.40 -13.00 1.00
CA ARG A 296 -5.90 -12.20 -0.13
C ARG A 296 -4.66 -12.82 -0.80
N LEU A 297 -3.75 -13.44 -0.04
CA LEU A 297 -2.63 -14.21 -0.60
C LEU A 297 -3.14 -15.43 -1.37
N TYR A 298 -4.08 -16.19 -0.79
CA TYR A 298 -4.73 -17.32 -1.46
C TYR A 298 -5.46 -16.89 -2.74
N ALA A 299 -6.15 -15.75 -2.72
CA ALA A 299 -6.75 -15.15 -3.90
C ALA A 299 -5.72 -14.77 -4.97
N LEU A 300 -4.56 -14.22 -4.58
CA LEU A 300 -3.48 -13.85 -5.50
C LEU A 300 -2.77 -15.07 -6.10
N LEU A 301 -2.58 -16.14 -5.32
CA LEU A 301 -2.04 -17.42 -5.80
C LEU A 301 -2.96 -18.02 -6.89
N HIS A 302 -4.26 -18.11 -6.62
CA HIS A 302 -5.22 -18.63 -7.59
C HIS A 302 -5.33 -17.78 -8.87
N ALA A 303 -5.30 -16.45 -8.77
CA ALA A 303 -5.26 -15.58 -9.95
C ALA A 303 -3.92 -15.68 -10.72
N SER A 304 -2.80 -15.94 -10.04
CA SER A 304 -1.49 -16.16 -10.68
C SER A 304 -1.41 -17.51 -11.41
N TYR A 305 -2.09 -18.53 -10.89
CA TYR A 305 -2.28 -19.81 -11.56
C TYR A 305 -3.21 -19.66 -12.78
N ASP A 306 -4.32 -18.94 -12.65
CA ASP A 306 -5.21 -18.62 -13.77
C ASP A 306 -4.48 -17.84 -14.89
N ASP A 307 -3.65 -16.87 -14.53
CA ASP A 307 -2.75 -16.13 -15.44
C ASP A 307 -1.77 -17.04 -16.22
N ALA A 308 -1.40 -18.19 -15.64
CA ALA A 308 -0.42 -19.13 -16.20
C ALA A 308 -1.05 -20.30 -16.98
N PHE A 309 -2.28 -20.69 -16.64
CA PHE A 309 -2.91 -21.93 -17.12
C PHE A 309 -4.36 -21.77 -17.64
N ASP A 310 -4.96 -20.57 -17.60
CA ASP A 310 -6.36 -20.25 -17.97
C ASP A 310 -7.37 -21.20 -17.27
N SER A 311 -7.34 -21.18 -15.94
CA SER A 311 -8.08 -22.08 -15.06
C SER A 311 -9.36 -21.41 -14.53
N PRO A 312 -10.54 -21.71 -15.10
CA PRO A 312 -11.79 -21.09 -14.65
C PRO A 312 -12.21 -21.49 -13.23
N GLU A 313 -11.68 -22.61 -12.70
CA GLU A 313 -11.86 -22.98 -11.30
C GLU A 313 -11.03 -22.06 -10.39
N SER A 314 -9.75 -21.87 -10.71
CA SER A 314 -8.86 -20.99 -9.96
C SER A 314 -9.36 -19.55 -10.00
N ARG A 315 -9.92 -19.08 -11.13
CA ARG A 315 -10.58 -17.77 -11.23
C ARG A 315 -11.71 -17.62 -10.20
N ARG A 316 -12.63 -18.60 -10.12
CA ARG A 316 -13.71 -18.62 -9.11
C ARG A 316 -13.19 -18.67 -7.68
N LYS A 317 -12.17 -19.51 -7.40
CA LYS A 317 -11.51 -19.57 -6.07
C LYS A 317 -10.84 -18.24 -5.71
N ALA A 318 -10.26 -17.54 -6.68
CA ALA A 318 -9.65 -16.22 -6.47
C ALA A 318 -10.68 -15.13 -6.14
N ASP A 319 -11.84 -15.14 -6.81
CA ASP A 319 -12.91 -14.16 -6.56
C ASP A 319 -13.58 -14.41 -5.20
N GLU A 320 -13.90 -15.66 -4.87
CA GLU A 320 -14.49 -16.03 -3.57
C GLU A 320 -13.53 -15.77 -2.40
N ALA A 321 -12.24 -16.07 -2.55
CA ALA A 321 -11.23 -15.72 -1.55
C ALA A 321 -11.10 -14.20 -1.35
N THR A 322 -11.30 -13.40 -2.42
CA THR A 322 -11.35 -11.93 -2.34
C THR A 322 -12.61 -11.47 -1.58
N ARG A 323 -13.77 -12.10 -1.83
CA ARG A 323 -15.02 -11.85 -1.08
C ARG A 323 -14.85 -12.11 0.43
N VAL A 324 -14.28 -13.26 0.81
CA VAL A 324 -14.02 -13.63 2.22
C VAL A 324 -13.10 -12.61 2.88
N ALA A 325 -11.95 -12.29 2.26
CA ALA A 325 -11.01 -11.30 2.77
C ALA A 325 -11.66 -9.92 2.99
N ALA A 326 -12.53 -9.48 2.06
CA ALA A 326 -13.22 -8.20 2.12
C ALA A 326 -14.34 -8.15 3.19
N LEU A 327 -15.22 -9.15 3.24
CA LEU A 327 -16.48 -9.08 4.01
C LEU A 327 -16.38 -9.65 5.43
N GLU A 328 -15.51 -10.62 5.63
CA GLU A 328 -15.38 -11.37 6.89
C GLU A 328 -14.16 -10.88 7.68
N TYR A 329 -13.01 -10.69 7.02
CA TYR A 329 -11.74 -10.26 7.64
C TYR A 329 -11.44 -8.76 7.57
N ASN A 330 -12.30 -7.95 6.94
CA ASN A 330 -12.12 -6.50 6.77
C ASN A 330 -10.79 -6.07 6.08
N ASP A 331 -10.18 -6.87 5.20
CA ASP A 331 -8.97 -6.46 4.48
C ASP A 331 -9.27 -5.28 3.54
N ARG A 332 -8.73 -4.10 3.88
CA ARG A 332 -8.91 -2.83 3.16
C ARG A 332 -8.47 -2.85 1.69
N MET A 333 -7.57 -3.74 1.29
CA MET A 333 -7.14 -3.91 -0.09
C MET A 333 -8.03 -4.92 -0.82
N ALA A 334 -8.39 -6.02 -0.14
CA ALA A 334 -9.35 -6.98 -0.70
C ALA A 334 -10.74 -6.36 -0.90
N MET A 335 -11.16 -5.40 -0.06
CA MET A 335 -12.40 -4.65 -0.30
C MET A 335 -12.36 -3.81 -1.58
N VAL A 336 -11.20 -3.23 -1.95
CA VAL A 336 -11.05 -2.51 -3.23
C VAL A 336 -11.13 -3.51 -4.38
N GLU A 337 -10.42 -4.63 -4.28
CA GLU A 337 -10.44 -5.69 -5.30
C GLU A 337 -11.84 -6.30 -5.47
N TYR A 338 -12.56 -6.53 -4.36
CA TYR A 338 -13.95 -7.01 -4.35
C TYR A 338 -14.93 -5.98 -4.92
N ALA A 339 -14.79 -4.70 -4.54
CA ALA A 339 -15.58 -3.63 -5.14
C ALA A 339 -15.37 -3.60 -6.67
N SER A 340 -14.12 -3.70 -7.15
CA SER A 340 -13.87 -3.74 -8.59
C SER A 340 -14.50 -4.96 -9.29
N ILE A 341 -14.65 -6.12 -8.62
CA ILE A 341 -15.44 -7.24 -9.15
C ILE A 341 -16.92 -6.84 -9.25
N MET A 342 -17.51 -6.28 -8.20
CA MET A 342 -18.91 -5.81 -8.20
C MET A 342 -19.16 -4.73 -9.28
N MET A 343 -18.19 -3.85 -9.54
CA MET A 343 -18.23 -2.84 -10.60
C MET A 343 -18.33 -3.48 -11.99
N ASN A 344 -17.51 -4.50 -12.26
CA ASN A 344 -17.53 -5.26 -13.52
C ASN A 344 -18.82 -6.07 -13.68
N GLU A 345 -19.39 -6.58 -12.59
CA GLU A 345 -20.70 -7.24 -12.54
C GLU A 345 -21.89 -6.26 -12.59
N LYS A 346 -21.64 -4.94 -12.66
CA LYS A 346 -22.64 -3.85 -12.61
C LYS A 346 -23.45 -3.78 -11.31
N LYS A 347 -23.00 -4.42 -10.23
CA LYS A 347 -23.59 -4.35 -8.88
C LYS A 347 -23.15 -3.06 -8.17
N LEU A 348 -23.63 -1.93 -8.69
CA LEU A 348 -23.22 -0.58 -8.26
C LEU A 348 -23.46 -0.33 -6.76
N ASP A 349 -24.52 -0.89 -6.19
CA ASP A 349 -24.82 -0.76 -4.75
C ASP A 349 -23.78 -1.46 -3.86
N ASP A 350 -23.29 -2.63 -4.27
CA ASP A 350 -22.30 -3.40 -3.50
C ASP A 350 -20.88 -2.89 -3.75
N TYR A 351 -20.60 -2.38 -4.96
CA TYR A 351 -19.43 -1.53 -5.24
C TYR A 351 -19.39 -0.34 -4.27
N GLU A 352 -20.48 0.41 -4.18
CA GLU A 352 -20.58 1.64 -3.40
C GLU A 352 -20.41 1.37 -1.89
N LYS A 353 -21.05 0.33 -1.36
CA LYS A 353 -20.85 -0.15 0.03
C LYS A 353 -19.40 -0.57 0.28
N ALA A 354 -18.83 -1.42 -0.57
CA ALA A 354 -17.49 -1.99 -0.36
C ALA A 354 -16.38 -0.93 -0.49
N MET A 355 -16.46 -0.06 -1.50
CA MET A 355 -15.48 1.00 -1.72
C MET A 355 -15.56 2.09 -0.64
N THR A 356 -16.78 2.47 -0.21
CA THR A 356 -16.97 3.36 0.94
C THR A 356 -16.35 2.78 2.21
N LYS A 357 -16.63 1.50 2.52
CA LYS A 357 -16.07 0.81 3.70
C LYS A 357 -14.53 0.71 3.64
N ALA A 358 -13.95 0.45 2.47
CA ALA A 358 -12.50 0.45 2.26
C ALA A 358 -11.89 1.85 2.50
N ALA A 359 -12.56 2.91 2.06
CA ALA A 359 -12.14 4.29 2.24
C ALA A 359 -12.19 4.71 3.72
N MET A 360 -13.24 4.29 4.45
CA MET A 360 -13.35 4.48 5.90
C MET A 360 -12.27 3.74 6.70
N LEU A 361 -11.75 2.62 6.18
CA LEU A 361 -10.57 1.90 6.71
C LEU A 361 -9.23 2.49 6.23
N GLY A 362 -9.22 3.75 5.77
CA GLY A 362 -8.02 4.49 5.40
C GLY A 362 -7.36 4.06 4.08
N SER A 363 -8.07 3.33 3.21
CA SER A 363 -7.55 3.00 1.88
C SER A 363 -7.54 4.25 0.97
N LYS A 364 -6.37 4.86 0.81
CA LYS A 364 -6.16 6.05 -0.06
C LYS A 364 -6.71 5.85 -1.48
N GLN A 365 -6.59 4.65 -2.04
CA GLN A 365 -7.12 4.34 -3.36
C GLN A 365 -8.66 4.34 -3.37
N ALA A 366 -9.29 3.76 -2.34
CA ALA A 366 -10.74 3.74 -2.22
C ALA A 366 -11.34 5.15 -2.09
N VAL A 367 -10.70 6.02 -1.29
CA VAL A 367 -11.07 7.44 -1.15
C VAL A 367 -11.11 8.15 -2.51
N LEU A 368 -10.12 7.89 -3.37
CA LEU A 368 -10.08 8.46 -4.73
C LEU A 368 -11.14 7.84 -5.65
N TYR A 369 -11.31 6.51 -5.63
CA TYR A 369 -12.25 5.83 -6.52
C TYR A 369 -13.71 6.12 -6.17
N ILE A 370 -14.07 6.22 -4.88
CA ILE A 370 -15.43 6.58 -4.47
C ILE A 370 -15.74 8.07 -4.79
N ALA A 371 -14.77 8.98 -4.60
CA ALA A 371 -14.92 10.37 -5.04
C ALA A 371 -15.15 10.47 -6.56
N ASN A 372 -14.35 9.74 -7.35
CA ASN A 372 -14.50 9.65 -8.80
C ASN A 372 -15.85 9.03 -9.23
N PHE A 373 -16.40 8.08 -8.46
CA PHE A 373 -17.70 7.49 -8.70
C PHE A 373 -18.80 8.53 -8.52
N TYR A 374 -18.83 9.24 -7.39
CA TYR A 374 -19.81 10.28 -7.12
C TYR A 374 -19.72 11.46 -8.08
N TYR A 375 -18.50 11.86 -8.46
CA TYR A 375 -18.29 12.86 -9.50
C TYR A 375 -18.87 12.42 -10.86
N GLN A 376 -18.76 11.13 -11.21
CA GLN A 376 -19.36 10.60 -12.44
C GLN A 376 -20.88 10.32 -12.33
N VAL A 377 -21.44 10.12 -11.14
CA VAL A 377 -22.90 10.15 -10.92
C VAL A 377 -23.44 11.58 -11.10
N PHE A 378 -22.77 12.60 -10.55
CA PHE A 378 -23.12 14.00 -10.78
C PHE A 378 -23.12 14.36 -12.28
N HIS A 379 -22.07 13.97 -13.01
CA HIS A 379 -21.97 14.11 -14.47
C HIS A 379 -22.83 13.10 -15.27
N GLY A 380 -23.77 12.39 -14.63
CA GLY A 380 -24.79 11.55 -15.30
C GLY A 380 -24.27 10.30 -16.02
N ARG A 381 -23.04 9.86 -15.76
CA ARG A 381 -22.43 8.66 -16.38
C ARG A 381 -22.79 7.35 -15.66
N TYR A 382 -23.19 7.45 -14.40
CA TYR A 382 -23.72 6.34 -13.59
C TYR A 382 -25.08 6.76 -13.01
N PRO A 383 -26.04 5.82 -12.90
CA PRO A 383 -27.37 6.13 -12.41
C PRO A 383 -27.36 6.48 -10.91
N THR A 384 -28.18 7.45 -10.53
CA THR A 384 -28.39 7.79 -9.10
C THR A 384 -28.99 6.61 -8.34
N LEU A 385 -28.92 6.63 -7.00
CA LEU A 385 -29.48 5.56 -6.18
C LEU A 385 -31.01 5.48 -6.27
N ALA A 386 -31.69 6.58 -6.63
CA ALA A 386 -33.11 6.56 -6.98
C ALA A 386 -33.35 5.82 -8.32
N GLU A 387 -32.68 6.25 -9.39
CA GLU A 387 -32.75 5.63 -10.72
C GLU A 387 -32.46 4.11 -10.67
N ARG A 388 -31.48 3.68 -9.86
CA ARG A 388 -31.17 2.27 -9.63
C ARG A 388 -32.33 1.50 -8.99
N ARG A 389 -32.95 2.05 -7.94
CA ARG A 389 -34.07 1.43 -7.23
C ARG A 389 -35.33 1.36 -8.09
N ASP A 390 -35.64 2.42 -8.82
CA ASP A 390 -36.82 2.42 -9.69
C ASP A 390 -36.64 1.48 -10.89
N SER A 391 -35.40 1.27 -11.38
CA SER A 391 -35.08 0.25 -12.38
C SER A 391 -35.13 -1.21 -11.88
N THR A 392 -35.29 -1.43 -10.56
CA THR A 392 -35.33 -2.76 -9.94
C THR A 392 -36.66 -3.10 -9.25
N LYS A 393 -37.62 -2.17 -9.23
CA LYS A 393 -39.01 -2.46 -8.86
C LYS A 393 -39.75 -3.13 -10.02
N PRO A 394 -40.60 -4.16 -9.79
CA PRO A 394 -41.64 -4.51 -10.75
C PRO A 394 -42.67 -3.35 -10.85
N GLU A 395 -43.29 -3.20 -12.01
CA GLU A 395 -44.30 -2.16 -12.25
C GLU A 395 -45.49 -2.32 -11.28
N GLY A 396 -45.63 -1.41 -10.30
CA GLY A 396 -46.76 -1.44 -9.36
C GLY A 396 -46.60 -0.76 -8.00
N GLN A 397 -45.39 -0.44 -7.54
CA GLN A 397 -45.18 0.18 -6.20
C GLN A 397 -44.60 1.60 -6.26
N THR A 398 -45.51 2.58 -6.25
CA THR A 398 -45.24 4.03 -6.23
C THR A 398 -45.16 4.60 -4.81
N ASP A 399 -44.32 3.99 -3.96
CA ASP A 399 -43.95 4.60 -2.68
C ASP A 399 -43.11 5.86 -2.93
N LYS A 400 -43.72 7.03 -2.65
CA LYS A 400 -43.02 8.32 -2.64
C LYS A 400 -42.08 8.38 -1.43
N PRO A 401 -40.76 8.60 -1.59
CA PRO A 401 -39.93 8.98 -0.46
C PRO A 401 -40.35 10.38 0.02
N SER A 402 -40.67 10.50 1.31
CA SER A 402 -40.94 11.79 1.96
C SER A 402 -39.63 12.56 2.16
N SER A 403 -39.51 13.72 1.50
CA SER A 403 -38.35 14.62 1.62
C SER A 403 -38.33 15.34 2.98
N GLU A 404 -37.89 14.67 4.04
CA GLU A 404 -37.56 15.32 5.30
C GLU A 404 -36.30 16.19 5.13
N THR A 405 -36.46 17.49 5.30
CA THR A 405 -35.35 18.46 5.23
C THR A 405 -34.49 18.35 6.48
N GLN A 406 -33.31 17.74 6.37
CA GLN A 406 -32.31 17.77 7.45
C GLN A 406 -31.37 18.97 7.30
N ASP A 407 -31.18 19.72 8.39
CA ASP A 407 -30.18 20.77 8.50
C ASP A 407 -28.76 20.22 8.23
N GLN A 408 -27.97 20.94 7.44
CA GLN A 408 -26.57 20.59 7.20
C GLN A 408 -25.73 20.91 8.45
N PRO A 409 -25.14 19.92 9.16
CA PRO A 409 -24.30 20.19 10.31
C PRO A 409 -23.00 20.87 9.87
N ARG A 410 -22.71 22.07 10.41
CA ARG A 410 -21.50 22.86 10.12
C ARG A 410 -20.25 22.28 10.80
N SER A 411 -19.92 21.02 10.53
CA SER A 411 -18.65 20.39 10.90
C SER A 411 -17.54 20.80 9.92
N SER A 412 -16.41 21.28 10.43
CA SER A 412 -15.20 21.52 9.63
C SER A 412 -14.41 20.24 9.32
N ASN A 413 -14.73 19.11 9.96
CA ASN A 413 -14.03 17.85 9.76
C ASN A 413 -14.71 17.03 8.63
N PRO A 414 -14.03 16.78 7.49
CA PRO A 414 -14.60 16.04 6.37
C PRO A 414 -14.92 14.58 6.71
N TYR A 415 -14.19 13.96 7.65
CA TYR A 415 -14.48 12.60 8.09
C TYR A 415 -15.82 12.51 8.83
N LEU A 416 -16.16 13.51 9.65
CA LEU A 416 -17.45 13.55 10.35
C LEU A 416 -18.63 13.83 9.39
N LEU A 417 -18.42 14.68 8.38
CA LEU A 417 -19.42 14.89 7.31
C LEU A 417 -19.68 13.60 6.52
N ILE A 418 -18.61 12.86 6.19
CA ILE A 418 -18.69 11.55 5.54
C ILE A 418 -19.39 10.52 6.44
N VAL A 419 -19.06 10.42 7.73
CA VAL A 419 -19.71 9.49 8.68
C VAL A 419 -21.20 9.80 8.80
N HIS A 420 -21.57 11.06 9.03
CA HIS A 420 -22.96 11.50 9.15
C HIS A 420 -23.77 11.14 7.90
N TRP A 421 -23.19 11.41 6.72
CA TRP A 421 -23.76 11.03 5.44
C TRP A 421 -23.91 9.50 5.31
N ILE A 422 -22.88 8.69 5.62
CA ILE A 422 -22.97 7.22 5.58
C ILE A 422 -24.13 6.70 6.45
N THR A 423 -24.38 7.32 7.61
CA THR A 423 -25.45 6.91 8.53
C THR A 423 -26.87 7.26 8.09
N SER A 424 -27.08 8.29 7.26
CA SER A 424 -28.40 8.63 6.70
C SER A 424 -28.62 8.08 5.28
N PHE A 425 -27.55 7.91 4.51
CA PHE A 425 -27.59 7.71 3.05
C PHE A 425 -28.35 6.46 2.58
N PHE A 426 -28.09 5.30 3.19
CA PHE A 426 -28.43 4.01 2.56
C PHE A 426 -29.93 3.73 2.37
N ASN A 427 -30.84 4.58 2.85
CA ASN A 427 -32.29 4.41 2.72
C ASN A 427 -32.99 5.42 1.80
N GLN A 428 -32.40 6.55 1.43
CA GLN A 428 -33.12 7.66 0.77
C GLN A 428 -32.75 7.87 -0.71
N GLY A 429 -33.68 8.41 -1.51
CA GLY A 429 -33.42 8.88 -2.88
C GLY A 429 -32.82 10.30 -2.84
N ILE A 430 -31.76 10.54 -3.62
CA ILE A 430 -30.91 11.73 -3.46
C ILE A 430 -30.66 12.42 -4.80
N GLU A 431 -30.76 13.75 -4.77
CA GLU A 431 -30.60 14.62 -5.94
C GLU A 431 -29.18 14.61 -6.50
N ARG A 432 -29.08 14.78 -7.82
CA ARG A 432 -27.80 14.63 -8.55
C ARG A 432 -26.73 15.61 -8.09
N GLU A 433 -27.10 16.82 -7.67
CA GLU A 433 -26.17 17.84 -7.16
C GLU A 433 -25.52 17.45 -5.82
N THR A 434 -26.23 16.70 -4.96
CA THR A 434 -25.69 16.24 -3.67
C THR A 434 -24.48 15.31 -3.86
N TYR A 435 -24.44 14.54 -4.95
CA TYR A 435 -23.28 13.74 -5.32
C TYR A 435 -22.03 14.57 -5.64
N ARG A 436 -22.18 15.85 -6.04
CA ARG A 436 -21.05 16.76 -6.28
C ARG A 436 -20.38 17.17 -4.97
N ASP A 437 -21.13 17.61 -3.97
CA ASP A 437 -20.55 18.01 -2.69
C ASP A 437 -20.10 16.79 -1.85
N LEU A 438 -20.74 15.63 -2.03
CA LEU A 438 -20.21 14.34 -1.56
C LEU A 438 -18.85 14.00 -2.19
N ALA A 439 -18.70 14.11 -3.51
CA ALA A 439 -17.42 13.92 -4.17
C ALA A 439 -16.37 14.90 -3.63
N LYS A 440 -16.74 16.17 -3.41
CA LYS A 440 -15.90 17.18 -2.77
C LYS A 440 -15.41 16.71 -1.40
N HIS A 441 -16.28 16.23 -0.50
CA HIS A 441 -15.87 15.74 0.83
C HIS A 441 -14.85 14.59 0.75
N TRP A 442 -15.06 13.61 -0.14
CA TRP A 442 -14.11 12.52 -0.33
C TRP A 442 -12.78 12.99 -0.96
N TYR A 443 -12.81 13.93 -1.91
CA TYR A 443 -11.57 14.55 -2.41
C TYR A 443 -10.85 15.38 -1.33
N THR A 444 -11.56 16.05 -0.42
CA THR A 444 -10.97 16.74 0.75
C THR A 444 -10.27 15.75 1.68
N LEU A 445 -10.90 14.60 1.98
CA LEU A 445 -10.22 13.52 2.72
C LEU A 445 -8.99 13.01 1.95
N GLY A 446 -9.09 12.87 0.63
CA GLY A 446 -7.96 12.52 -0.24
C GLY A 446 -6.81 13.53 -0.21
N HIS A 447 -7.12 14.83 -0.14
CA HIS A 447 -6.13 15.90 0.04
C HIS A 447 -5.42 15.81 1.39
N THR A 448 -6.13 15.56 2.51
CA THR A 448 -5.48 15.35 3.81
C THR A 448 -4.54 14.14 3.82
N TYR A 449 -4.83 13.12 3.00
CA TYR A 449 -3.94 11.99 2.73
C TYR A 449 -2.84 12.28 1.69
N ARG A 450 -2.69 13.54 1.24
CA ARG A 450 -1.76 14.02 0.20
C ARG A 450 -1.86 13.28 -1.14
N ILE A 451 -3.06 12.84 -1.53
CA ILE A 451 -3.29 12.20 -2.84
C ILE A 451 -3.27 13.27 -3.94
N PRO A 452 -2.30 13.28 -4.87
CA PRO A 452 -2.16 14.35 -5.86
C PRO A 452 -3.40 14.52 -6.75
N GLN A 453 -4.04 13.40 -7.14
CA GLN A 453 -5.25 13.40 -7.95
C GLN A 453 -6.43 14.06 -7.25
N ALA A 454 -6.60 13.83 -5.94
CA ALA A 454 -7.74 14.36 -5.19
C ALA A 454 -7.64 15.89 -5.05
N SER A 455 -6.44 16.41 -4.75
CA SER A 455 -6.17 17.84 -4.69
C SER A 455 -6.40 18.53 -6.04
N PHE A 456 -5.98 17.90 -7.15
CA PHE A 456 -6.29 18.40 -8.49
C PHE A 456 -7.80 18.44 -8.77
N MET A 457 -8.55 17.41 -8.37
CA MET A 457 -10.01 17.40 -8.55
C MET A 457 -10.72 18.47 -7.71
N LEU A 458 -10.24 18.78 -6.50
CA LEU A 458 -10.74 19.92 -5.71
C LEU A 458 -10.47 21.26 -6.43
N ALA A 459 -9.29 21.43 -7.01
CA ALA A 459 -8.96 22.62 -7.80
C ALA A 459 -9.93 22.77 -8.99
N LEU A 460 -10.13 21.70 -9.76
CA LEU A 460 -11.10 21.70 -10.87
C LEU A 460 -12.53 22.01 -10.39
N MET A 461 -12.98 21.43 -9.28
CA MET A 461 -14.31 21.71 -8.74
C MET A 461 -14.47 23.13 -8.17
N ALA A 462 -13.38 23.83 -7.83
CA ALA A 462 -13.40 25.25 -7.47
C ALA A 462 -13.45 26.14 -8.72
N HIS A 463 -12.69 25.80 -9.77
CA HIS A 463 -12.76 26.42 -11.10
C HIS A 463 -14.18 26.31 -11.68
N GLU A 464 -14.78 25.12 -11.69
CA GLU A 464 -16.17 24.89 -12.11
C GLU A 464 -17.24 25.61 -11.25
N LYS A 465 -16.90 26.10 -10.05
CA LYS A 465 -17.81 26.92 -9.21
C LYS A 465 -17.49 28.42 -9.32
N GLY A 466 -16.59 28.83 -10.23
CA GLY A 466 -16.23 30.24 -10.46
C GLY A 466 -15.50 30.90 -9.30
N VAL A 467 -14.85 30.12 -8.43
CA VAL A 467 -14.13 30.64 -7.26
C VAL A 467 -12.88 31.38 -7.72
N ALA A 468 -12.77 32.68 -7.41
CA ALA A 468 -11.60 33.49 -7.76
C ALA A 468 -10.31 32.89 -7.17
N LEU A 469 -9.24 32.85 -7.98
CA LEU A 469 -7.97 32.20 -7.62
C LEU A 469 -7.35 32.82 -6.36
N GLU A 470 -7.36 34.15 -6.31
CA GLU A 470 -6.84 34.99 -5.21
C GLU A 470 -7.53 34.77 -3.85
N ASN A 471 -8.76 34.24 -3.84
CA ASN A 471 -9.49 33.91 -2.60
C ASN A 471 -9.29 32.45 -2.15
N ASN A 472 -8.46 31.67 -2.86
CA ASN A 472 -8.39 30.22 -2.73
C ASN A 472 -7.06 29.76 -2.11
N VAL A 473 -6.86 30.07 -0.82
CA VAL A 473 -5.66 29.76 -0.01
C VAL A 473 -5.20 28.30 -0.14
N PHE A 474 -6.14 27.37 -0.33
CA PHE A 474 -5.91 25.94 -0.59
C PHE A 474 -5.04 25.67 -1.85
N LEU A 475 -5.15 26.51 -2.89
CA LEU A 475 -4.38 26.37 -4.13
C LEU A 475 -2.94 26.91 -4.00
N GLU A 476 -2.77 28.03 -3.29
CA GLU A 476 -1.46 28.67 -3.16
C GLU A 476 -0.56 27.97 -2.13
N ALA A 477 -1.11 27.64 -0.95
CA ALA A 477 -0.33 27.07 0.15
C ALA A 477 -0.34 25.54 0.17
N GLU A 478 -1.51 24.91 0.01
CA GLU A 478 -1.67 23.47 0.27
C GLU A 478 -1.43 22.60 -0.98
N CYS A 479 -1.60 23.15 -2.18
CA CYS A 479 -1.36 22.44 -3.44
C CYS A 479 0.05 22.56 -4.02
N ALA A 480 0.98 23.29 -3.38
CA ALA A 480 2.34 23.49 -3.92
C ALA A 480 3.09 22.17 -4.26
N TYR A 481 2.86 21.09 -3.49
CA TYR A 481 3.45 19.77 -3.72
C TYR A 481 2.95 19.08 -5.01
N LEU A 482 1.90 19.58 -5.66
CA LEU A 482 1.44 19.06 -6.96
C LEU A 482 2.44 19.37 -8.08
N LEU A 483 3.21 20.45 -7.95
CA LEU A 483 4.23 20.85 -8.92
C LEU A 483 5.42 19.89 -8.96
N GLU A 484 5.73 19.24 -7.83
CA GLU A 484 6.71 18.14 -7.76
C GLU A 484 6.23 16.88 -8.51
N ASN A 485 4.94 16.76 -8.81
CA ASN A 485 4.37 15.56 -9.42
C ASN A 485 4.42 15.62 -10.96
N GLN A 486 5.33 14.84 -11.55
CA GLN A 486 5.57 14.75 -13.00
C GLN A 486 4.32 14.56 -13.89
N LEU A 487 3.22 14.00 -13.36
CA LEU A 487 1.99 13.72 -14.12
C LEU A 487 0.86 14.74 -13.87
N ILE A 488 0.94 15.55 -12.81
CA ILE A 488 -0.12 16.46 -12.39
C ILE A 488 0.32 17.92 -12.37
N GLY A 489 1.57 18.22 -12.00
CA GLY A 489 2.12 19.58 -12.02
C GLY A 489 1.87 20.33 -13.34
N PRO A 490 2.21 19.75 -14.51
CA PRO A 490 1.95 20.38 -15.80
C PRO A 490 0.46 20.67 -16.07
N LYS A 491 -0.45 19.82 -15.58
CA LYS A 491 -1.90 20.02 -15.71
C LYS A 491 -2.45 21.03 -14.72
N PHE A 492 -1.81 21.14 -13.55
CA PHE A 492 -2.19 22.08 -12.51
C PHE A 492 -1.82 23.52 -12.94
N GLU A 493 -0.67 23.71 -13.59
CA GLU A 493 -0.36 24.97 -14.26
C GLU A 493 -1.28 25.24 -15.46
N GLU A 494 -1.56 24.24 -16.34
CA GLU A 494 -2.54 24.39 -17.44
C GLU A 494 -3.92 24.87 -16.93
N LEU A 495 -4.36 24.41 -15.76
CA LEU A 495 -5.59 24.83 -15.09
C LEU A 495 -5.50 26.24 -14.47
N LYS A 496 -4.34 26.64 -13.95
CA LYS A 496 -4.11 27.99 -13.40
C LYS A 496 -4.03 29.04 -14.51
N ASP A 497 -3.32 28.75 -15.59
CA ASP A 497 -3.23 29.61 -16.79
C ASP A 497 -4.60 29.87 -17.42
N ASN A 498 -5.52 28.90 -17.31
CA ASN A 498 -6.89 28.99 -17.83
C ASN A 498 -7.95 29.26 -16.75
N TRP A 499 -7.56 29.70 -15.54
CA TRP A 499 -8.50 29.78 -14.41
C TRP A 499 -9.70 30.69 -14.66
N TYR A 500 -9.49 31.80 -15.38
CA TYR A 500 -10.54 32.76 -15.72
C TYR A 500 -11.22 32.49 -17.08
N ASN A 501 -10.96 31.34 -17.71
CA ASN A 501 -11.60 30.92 -18.97
C ASN A 501 -12.82 30.01 -18.69
N PRO A 502 -14.07 30.48 -18.85
CA PRO A 502 -15.28 29.71 -18.53
C PRO A 502 -15.57 28.58 -19.54
N HIS A 503 -14.82 28.50 -20.64
CA HIS A 503 -14.93 27.44 -21.64
C HIS A 503 -13.76 26.44 -21.58
N PHE A 504 -12.81 26.61 -20.66
CA PHE A 504 -11.72 25.67 -20.49
C PHE A 504 -12.19 24.41 -19.75
N VAL A 505 -12.06 23.26 -20.42
CA VAL A 505 -12.30 21.94 -19.83
C VAL A 505 -10.98 21.15 -19.92
N PRO A 506 -10.24 20.95 -18.81
CA PRO A 506 -8.94 20.28 -18.86
C PRO A 506 -9.08 18.82 -19.33
N ARG A 507 -8.09 18.35 -20.08
CA ARG A 507 -8.08 16.97 -20.60
C ARG A 507 -7.73 15.96 -19.50
N LEU A 508 -8.72 15.62 -18.68
CA LEU A 508 -8.67 14.55 -17.69
C LEU A 508 -8.35 13.22 -18.39
N SER A 509 -7.35 12.48 -17.88
CA SER A 509 -7.06 11.15 -18.40
C SER A 509 -8.00 10.11 -17.78
N VAL A 510 -8.20 8.98 -18.45
CA VAL A 510 -8.97 7.83 -17.93
C VAL A 510 -8.44 7.33 -16.57
N GLN A 511 -7.17 7.58 -16.27
CA GLN A 511 -6.55 7.27 -14.98
C GLN A 511 -6.91 8.26 -13.87
N MET A 512 -7.21 9.52 -14.18
CA MET A 512 -7.58 10.55 -13.19
C MET A 512 -9.01 10.34 -12.70
N LEU A 513 -9.96 10.14 -13.62
CA LEU A 513 -11.36 9.80 -13.34
C LEU A 513 -11.61 8.29 -13.17
N ALA A 514 -10.57 7.51 -12.84
CA ALA A 514 -10.70 6.06 -12.70
C ALA A 514 -11.71 5.70 -11.60
N VAL A 515 -12.80 5.05 -12.03
CA VAL A 515 -13.67 4.21 -11.19
C VAL A 515 -13.30 2.78 -11.55
N ARG A 516 -13.04 1.95 -10.53
CA ARG A 516 -12.39 0.65 -10.67
C ARG A 516 -13.16 -0.44 -9.96
#